data_AF-A0A965DD87-F1
#
_entry.id   AF-A0A965DD87-F1
#
_cell.length_a   1.000
_cell.length_b   1.000
_cell.length_c   1.000
_cell.angle_alpha   90.00
_cell.angle_beta   90.00
_cell.angle_gamma   90.00
#
_symmetry.space_group_name_H-M   'P 1'
#
loop_
_entity.id
_entity.type
_entity.pdbx_description
1 polymer ?
#
loop_
_entity_poly.entity_id
_entity_poly.type
_entity_poly.pdbx_seq_one_letter_code
_entity_poly.pdbx_strand_id
1 'polypeptide(L)'
;MAIGTVKWFNNTKGFGFLRSEEVNADVFAHFSEVQIEGYKTLPKGAVVQFDLEVGPKGMLAKNIRIQEVIASLKNIEEVALAHRDDLGTRQ
;
A
#
# COMPACT_ATOMS: atom_id res chain seq x y z
N MET A 1 7.06 13.99 -0.67
CA MET A 1 6.07 13.05 -0.13
C MET A 1 5.12 12.60 -1.23
N ALA A 2 5.19 11.32 -1.58
CA ALA A 2 4.31 10.62 -2.50
C ALA A 2 3.41 9.65 -1.74
N ILE A 3 2.32 9.24 -2.38
CA ILE A 3 1.40 8.22 -1.87
C ILE A 3 1.41 7.04 -2.82
N GLY A 4 1.32 5.85 -2.26
CA GLY A 4 1.21 4.63 -3.06
C GLY A 4 0.57 3.50 -2.29
N THR A 5 0.39 2.39 -2.99
CA THR A 5 -0.23 1.18 -2.47
C THR A 5 0.80 0.05 -2.40
N VAL A 6 0.81 -0.71 -1.31
CA VAL A 6 1.71 -1.86 -1.15
C VAL A 6 1.33 -2.95 -2.16
N LYS A 7 2.20 -3.22 -3.13
CA LYS A 7 2.00 -4.29 -4.11
C LYS A 7 2.24 -5.65 -3.47
N TRP A 8 3.34 -5.75 -2.74
CA TRP A 8 3.68 -6.89 -1.90
C TRP A 8 4.81 -6.50 -0.95
N PHE A 9 4.84 -7.13 0.22
CA PHE A 9 5.92 -6.96 1.17
C PHE A 9 6.21 -8.30 1.84
N ASN A 10 7.49 -8.65 1.93
CA ASN A 10 7.93 -9.87 2.58
C ASN A 10 8.47 -9.53 3.97
N ASN A 11 7.68 -9.77 5.01
CA ASN A 11 8.08 -9.49 6.39
C ASN A 11 9.28 -10.32 6.87
N THR A 12 9.45 -11.54 6.35
CA THR A 12 10.57 -12.41 6.70
C THR A 12 11.89 -11.90 6.11
N LYS A 13 11.85 -11.36 4.90
CA LYS A 13 13.02 -10.81 4.21
C LYS A 13 13.26 -9.32 4.49
N GLY A 14 12.25 -8.59 4.95
CA GLY A 14 12.33 -7.16 5.25
C GLY A 14 12.35 -6.25 4.02
N PHE A 15 11.82 -6.70 2.88
CA PHE A 15 11.72 -5.86 1.68
C PHE A 15 10.45 -6.15 0.88
N GLY A 16 10.08 -5.20 0.03
CA GLY A 16 8.93 -5.31 -0.84
C GLY A 16 8.90 -4.22 -1.91
N PHE A 17 7.76 -4.11 -2.58
CA PHE A 17 7.52 -3.10 -3.59
C PHE A 17 6.18 -2.41 -3.37
N LEU A 18 6.19 -1.10 -3.59
CA LEU A 18 5.05 -0.22 -3.52
C LEU A 18 4.76 0.26 -4.93
N ARG A 19 3.49 0.43 -5.27
CA ARG A 19 3.08 1.11 -6.49
C ARG A 19 2.77 2.55 -6.14
N SER A 20 3.58 3.49 -6.63
CA SER A 20 3.28 4.92 -6.48
C SER A 20 2.16 5.29 -7.44
N GLU A 21 1.14 6.00 -6.95
CA GLU A 21 0.06 6.51 -7.79
C GLU A 21 0.51 7.75 -8.60
N GLU A 22 1.55 8.45 -8.11
CA GLU A 22 2.10 9.66 -8.74
C GLU A 22 2.95 9.32 -9.98
N VAL A 23 3.94 8.44 -9.83
CA VAL A 23 4.86 8.06 -10.92
C VAL A 23 4.42 6.81 -11.67
N ASN A 24 3.36 6.13 -11.21
CA ASN A 24 2.88 4.85 -11.78
C ASN A 24 3.97 3.78 -11.92
N ALA A 25 5.03 3.87 -11.12
CA ALA A 25 6.17 2.97 -11.13
C ALA A 25 6.23 2.09 -9.86
N ASP A 26 6.92 0.97 -9.98
CA ASP A 26 7.27 0.11 -8.85
C ASP A 26 8.42 0.77 -8.07
N VAL A 27 8.18 1.04 -6.80
CA VAL A 27 9.11 1.69 -5.87
C VAL A 27 9.59 0.66 -4.86
N PHE A 28 10.90 0.56 -4.70
CA PHE A 28 11.51 -0.38 -3.77
C PHE A 28 11.30 0.08 -2.31
N ALA A 29 10.82 -0.81 -1.45
CA ALA A 29 10.61 -0.55 -0.03
C ALA A 29 11.47 -1.48 0.82
N HIS A 30 12.22 -0.90 1.75
CA HIS A 30 13.07 -1.62 2.70
C HIS A 30 12.59 -1.41 4.13
N PHE A 31 12.70 -2.43 4.99
CA PHE A 31 12.24 -2.36 6.39
C PHE A 31 12.92 -1.25 7.21
N SER A 32 14.15 -0.86 6.85
CA SER A 32 14.85 0.25 7.50
C SER A 32 14.11 1.58 7.31
N GLU A 33 13.47 1.77 6.16
CA GLU A 33 12.75 3.00 5.82
C GLU A 33 11.34 3.03 6.40
N VAL A 34 10.83 1.89 6.88
CA VAL A 34 9.49 1.78 7.47
C VAL A 34 9.46 2.42 8.85
N GLN A 35 8.72 3.51 8.97
CA GLN A 35 8.49 4.31 10.16
C GLN A 35 7.16 3.90 10.82
N ILE A 36 7.09 2.65 11.28
CA ILE A 36 5.95 2.09 12.02
C ILE A 36 6.45 1.70 13.41
N GLU A 37 5.69 2.06 14.43
CA GLU A 37 5.96 1.64 15.80
C GLU A 37 5.53 0.17 15.99
N GLY A 38 6.45 -0.67 16.49
CA GLY A 38 6.20 -2.09 16.71
C GLY A 38 6.53 -2.96 15.49
N TYR A 39 5.57 -3.77 15.03
CA TYR A 39 5.78 -4.70 13.93
C TYR A 39 5.76 -3.96 12.59
N LYS A 40 6.92 -3.85 11.94
CA LYS A 40 7.10 -3.25 10.61
C LYS A 40 6.50 -4.14 9.52
N THR A 41 5.17 -4.26 9.52
CA THR A 41 4.40 -5.03 8.56
C THR A 41 3.68 -4.11 7.60
N LEU A 42 3.77 -4.40 6.30
CA LEU A 42 3.04 -3.67 5.27
C LEU A 42 2.03 -4.63 4.62
N PRO A 43 0.74 -4.54 4.97
CA PRO A 43 -0.28 -5.37 4.34
C PRO A 43 -0.36 -5.06 2.84
N LYS A 44 -0.51 -6.10 2.02
CA LYS A 44 -0.80 -5.93 0.59
C LYS A 44 -2.08 -5.12 0.42
N GLY A 45 -2.07 -4.14 -0.49
CA GLY A 45 -3.21 -3.25 -0.74
C GLY A 45 -3.33 -2.07 0.23
N ALA A 46 -2.49 -2.00 1.28
CA ALA A 46 -2.49 -0.86 2.18
C ALA A 46 -1.95 0.40 1.48
N VAL A 47 -2.57 1.54 1.80
CA VAL A 47 -2.09 2.86 1.34
C VAL A 47 -1.02 3.35 2.30
N VAL A 48 0.11 3.74 1.73
CA VAL A 48 1.27 4.23 2.47
C VAL A 48 1.74 5.55 1.88
N GLN A 49 2.25 6.42 2.75
CA GLN A 49 2.94 7.64 2.38
C GLN A 49 4.44 7.42 2.52
N PHE A 50 5.22 7.89 1.55
CA PHE A 50 6.67 7.75 1.53
C PHE A 50 7.31 8.87 0.72
N ASP A 51 8.62 9.04 0.83
CA ASP A 51 9.38 9.92 -0.03
C ASP A 51 10.05 9.12 -1.14
N LEU A 52 9.84 9.56 -2.38
CA LEU A 52 10.50 9.00 -3.56
C LEU A 52 11.95 9.51 -3.60
N GLU A 53 12.90 8.59 -3.62
CA GLU A 53 14.30 8.90 -3.84
C GLU A 53 14.88 8.05 -4.98
N VAL A 54 15.79 8.64 -5.76
CA VAL A 54 16.50 7.93 -6.83
C VAL A 54 17.69 7.21 -6.23
N GLY A 55 17.69 5.89 -6.32
CA GLY A 55 18.78 5.03 -5.86
C GLY A 55 19.51 4.31 -7.00
N PRO A 56 20.58 3.58 -6.67
CA PRO A 56 21.39 2.86 -7.66
C PRO A 56 20.65 1.73 -8.38
N LYS A 57 19.52 1.27 -7.85
CA LYS A 57 18.69 0.19 -8.42
C LYS A 57 17.32 0.67 -8.90
N GLY A 58 17.12 1.98 -9.01
CA GLY A 58 15.84 2.60 -9.37
C GLY A 58 15.22 3.40 -8.22
N MET A 59 13.91 3.60 -8.28
CA MET A 59 13.19 4.39 -7.27
C MET A 59 13.07 3.62 -5.96
N LEU A 60 13.41 4.28 -4.86
CA LEU A 60 13.26 3.78 -3.50
C LEU A 60 12.30 4.65 -2.69
N ALA A 61 11.65 4.03 -1.72
CA ALA A 61 10.75 4.69 -0.79
C ALA A 61 11.44 4.89 0.55
N LYS A 62 11.56 6.15 0.97
CA LYS A 62 12.03 6.55 2.30
C LYS A 62 10.88 6.94 3.22
N ASN A 63 11.12 6.93 4.53
CA ASN A 63 10.17 7.39 5.54
C ASN A 63 8.75 6.83 5.37
N ILE A 64 8.64 5.52 5.12
CA ILE A 64 7.37 4.87 4.78
C ILE A 64 6.46 4.84 6.02
N ARG A 65 5.27 5.43 5.92
CA ARG A 65 4.24 5.48 6.96
C ARG A 65 2.92 4.95 6.43
N ILE A 66 2.22 4.15 7.22
CA ILE A 66 0.87 3.68 6.87
C ILE A 66 -0.10 4.85 7.04
N GLN A 67 -0.92 5.09 6.01
CA GLN A 67 -2.02 6.05 6.09
C GLN A 67 -3.27 5.30 6.56
N GLU A 68 -3.39 5.11 7.88
CA GLU A 68 -4.49 4.35 8.52
C GLU A 68 -5.87 4.87 8.10
N VAL A 69 -6.03 6.19 7.98
CA VAL A 69 -7.31 6.81 7.60
C VAL A 69 -7.77 6.38 6.21
N ILE A 70 -6.85 6.25 5.24
CA ILE A 70 -7.20 5.90 3.85
C ILE A 70 -7.36 4.39 3.69
N ALA A 71 -6.58 3.59 4.43
CA ALA A 71 -6.72 2.14 4.43
C ALA A 71 -8.12 1.68 4.86
N SER A 72 -8.70 2.30 5.91
CA SER A 72 -10.06 1.98 6.36
C SER A 72 -11.15 2.39 5.37
N LEU A 73 -10.98 3.48 4.60
CA LEU A 73 -11.99 3.93 3.64
C LEU A 73 -12.11 3.00 2.43
N LYS A 74 -10.99 2.54 1.87
CA LYS A 74 -11.00 1.58 0.74
C LYS A 74 -11.62 0.23 1.13
N ASN A 75 -11.43 -0.21 2.38
CA ASN A 75 -12.01 -1.45 2.89
C ASN A 75 -13.54 -1.38 3.02
N ILE A 76 -14.11 -0.19 3.21
CA ILE A 76 -15.57 0.00 3.33
C ILE A 76 -16.23 -0.01 1.95
N GLU A 77 -15.61 0.59 0.92
CA GLU A 77 -16.17 0.57 -0.45
C GLU A 77 -16.26 -0.86 -1.02
N GLU A 78 -15.22 -1.68 -0.81
CA GLU A 78 -15.20 -3.07 -1.29
C GLU A 78 -16.27 -3.95 -0.60
N VAL A 79 -16.52 -3.74 0.69
CA VAL A 79 -17.59 -4.43 1.44
C VAL A 79 -18.99 -3.95 0.99
N ALA A 80 -19.15 -2.67 0.66
CA ALA A 80 -20.44 -2.13 0.21
C ALA A 80 -20.86 -2.61 -1.19
N LEU A 81 -19.89 -2.95 -2.05
CA LEU A 81 -20.13 -3.46 -3.41
C LEU A 81 -20.54 -4.93 -3.44
N ALA A 82 -20.10 -5.74 -2.47
CA ALA A 82 -20.35 -7.20 -2.43
C ALA A 82 -21.80 -7.61 -2.04
N HIS A 83 -22.73 -6.66 -1.88
CA HIS A 83 -24.12 -6.93 -1.48
C HIS A 83 -25.18 -6.45 -2.49
N ARG A 84 -24.81 -6.08 -3.72
CA ARG A 84 -25.78 -5.67 -4.75
C ARG A 84 -26.19 -6.75 -5.77
N ASP A 85 -25.62 -7.94 -5.72
CA ASP A 85 -25.86 -8.99 -6.73
C ASP A 85 -26.97 -10.02 -6.38
N ASP A 86 -27.73 -9.87 -5.28
CA ASP A 86 -28.79 -10.84 -4.90
C ASP A 86 -30.23 -10.32 -5.04
N LEU A 87 -30.48 -9.33 -5.92
CA LEU A 87 -31.84 -8.86 -6.23
C LEU A 87 -32.03 -8.75 -7.75
N GLY A 88 -31.83 -9.86 -8.45
CA GLY A 88 -32.03 -9.99 -9.90
C GLY A 88 -33.02 -11.08 -10.28
N THR A 89 -34.28 -10.68 -10.44
CA THR A 89 -35.28 -11.30 -11.35
C THR A 89 -35.88 -12.66 -10.95
N ARG A 90 -36.99 -12.60 -10.20
CA ARG A 90 -38.14 -13.48 -10.43
C ARG A 90 -39.26 -12.65 -11.06
N GLN A 91 -39.37 -12.72 -12.38
CA GLN A 91 -40.67 -12.64 -13.06
C GLN A 91 -41.24 -14.04 -13.15
#